data_AF-A0A846CIG8-F1
#
_entry.id   AF-A0A846CIG8-F1
#
_cell.length_a   1.000
_cell.length_b   1.000
_cell.length_c   1.000
_cell.angle_alpha   90.00
_cell.angle_beta   90.00
_cell.angle_gamma   90.00
#
_symmetry.space_group_name_H-M   'P 1'
#
loop_
_entity.id
_entity.type
_entity.pdbx_description
1 polymer ?
#
loop_
_entity_poly.entity_id
_entity_poly.type
_entity_poly.pdbx_seq_one_letter_code
_entity_poly.pdbx_strand_id
1 'polypeptide(L)'
;MYGCQQNLIKESPDVTAILEYICSEANKLTNCGIYYCRQMLFKTGVFLTKAALDRQLKSNIHFKAMRSACAQQTLHSVIESFNSYG
;
A
#
# COMPACT_ATOMS: atom_id res chain seq x y z
N MET A 1 4.85 -21.61 9.43
CA MET A 1 4.60 -21.65 7.98
C MET A 1 3.14 -22.01 7.78
N TYR A 2 2.28 -21.05 7.44
CA TYR A 2 0.87 -21.37 7.15
C TYR A 2 0.84 -22.11 5.81
N GLY A 3 0.74 -23.44 5.86
CA GLY A 3 0.54 -24.29 4.69
C GLY A 3 -0.89 -24.14 4.20
N CYS A 4 -1.19 -23.01 3.54
CA CYS A 4 -2.47 -22.82 2.87
C CYS A 4 -2.36 -23.31 1.43
N GLN A 5 -3.34 -24.10 0.99
CA GLN A 5 -3.47 -24.51 -0.40
C GLN A 5 -3.61 -23.27 -1.29
N GLN A 6 -2.68 -23.09 -2.23
CA GLN A 6 -2.76 -22.02 -3.21
C GLN A 6 -3.94 -22.32 -4.15
N ASN A 7 -5.07 -21.67 -3.90
CA ASN A 7 -6.19 -21.74 -4.82
C ASN A 7 -5.94 -20.72 -5.95
N LEU A 8 -5.26 -21.18 -7.01
CA LEU A 8 -4.97 -20.34 -8.17
C LEU A 8 -6.29 -19.88 -8.78
N ILE A 9 -6.52 -18.57 -8.80
CA ILE A 9 -7.72 -18.01 -9.39
C ILE A 9 -7.63 -18.24 -10.91
N LYS A 10 -8.50 -19.11 -11.45
CA LYS A 10 -8.62 -19.35 -12.89
C LYS A 10 -9.47 -18.24 -13.50
N GLU A 11 -8.83 -17.12 -13.76
CA GLU A 11 -9.43 -15.93 -14.37
C GLU A 11 -9.24 -15.95 -15.90
N SER A 12 -10.02 -15.14 -16.62
CA SER A 12 -9.74 -14.84 -18.03
C SER A 12 -8.47 -13.97 -18.14
N PRO A 13 -7.76 -14.00 -19.29
CA PRO A 13 -6.56 -13.19 -19.49
C PRO A 13 -6.77 -11.69 -19.20
N ASP A 14 -7.96 -11.16 -19.52
CA ASP A 14 -8.31 -9.76 -19.28
C ASP A 14 -8.39 -9.43 -17.78
N VAL A 15 -9.00 -10.30 -16.98
CA VAL A 15 -9.10 -10.11 -15.53
C VAL A 15 -7.73 -10.29 -14.88
N THR A 16 -6.93 -11.26 -15.34
CA THR A 16 -5.54 -11.42 -14.89
C THR A 16 -4.74 -10.15 -15.11
N ALA A 17 -4.82 -9.52 -16.29
CA ALA A 17 -4.11 -8.29 -16.60
C ALA A 17 -4.53 -7.12 -15.67
N ILE A 18 -5.82 -7.00 -15.37
CA ILE A 18 -6.34 -5.98 -14.43
C ILE A 18 -5.81 -6.23 -13.02
N LEU A 19 -5.82 -7.48 -12.55
CA LEU A 19 -5.31 -7.85 -11.23
C LEU A 19 -3.81 -7.56 -11.10
N GLU A 20 -3.02 -7.93 -12.11
CA GLU A 20 -1.59 -7.64 -12.16
C GLU A 20 -1.32 -6.14 -12.12
N TYR A 21 -2.08 -5.34 -12.89
CA TYR A 21 -1.96 -3.90 -12.87
C TYR A 21 -2.22 -3.33 -11.47
N ILE A 22 -3.36 -3.66 -10.86
CA ILE A 22 -3.75 -3.15 -9.53
C ILE A 22 -2.73 -3.58 -8.47
N CYS A 23 -2.28 -4.84 -8.47
CA CYS A 23 -1.26 -5.32 -7.55
C CYS A 23 0.07 -4.59 -7.74
N SER A 24 0.45 -4.29 -8.98
CA SER A 24 1.67 -3.55 -9.28
C SER A 24 1.60 -2.10 -8.77
N GLU A 25 0.47 -1.42 -8.95
CA GLU A 25 0.26 -0.05 -8.47
C GLU A 25 0.17 0.00 -6.94
N ALA A 26 -0.48 -0.99 -6.32
CA ALA A 26 -0.52 -1.12 -4.86
C ALA A 26 0.90 -1.31 -4.30
N ASN A 27 1.73 -2.16 -4.91
CA ASN A 27 3.10 -2.39 -4.46
C ASN A 27 3.97 -1.11 -4.58
N LYS A 28 3.82 -0.36 -5.68
CA LYS A 28 4.51 0.94 -5.85
C LYS A 28 4.05 1.95 -4.81
N LEU A 29 2.74 2.03 -4.55
CA LEU A 29 2.17 2.92 -3.53
C LEU A 29 2.68 2.55 -2.12
N THR A 30 2.74 1.26 -1.79
CA THR A 30 3.33 0.75 -0.54
C THR A 30 4.77 1.23 -0.39
N ASN A 31 5.59 1.13 -1.44
CA ASN A 31 6.98 1.59 -1.42
C ASN A 31 7.06 3.11 -1.19
N CYS A 32 6.21 3.91 -1.86
CA CYS A 32 6.12 5.34 -1.60
C CYS A 32 5.74 5.64 -0.14
N GLY A 33 4.78 4.90 0.41
CA GLY A 33 4.36 5.00 1.81
C GLY A 33 5.50 4.72 2.78
N ILE A 34 6.18 3.57 2.63
CA ILE A 34 7.30 3.16 3.48
C ILE A 34 8.42 4.21 3.43
N TYR A 35 8.79 4.66 2.23
CA TYR A 35 9.84 5.66 2.07
C TYR A 35 9.49 6.95 2.81
N TYR A 36 8.28 7.47 2.62
CA TYR A 36 7.85 8.69 3.28
C TYR A 36 7.78 8.54 4.81
N CYS A 37 7.24 7.42 5.32
CA CYS A 37 7.20 7.13 6.74
C CYS A 37 8.61 7.10 7.37
N ARG A 38 9.57 6.41 6.74
CA ARG A 38 10.98 6.39 7.21
C ARG A 38 11.60 7.76 7.18
N GLN A 39 11.38 8.52 6.11
CA GLN A 39 11.87 9.88 6.00
C GLN A 39 11.36 10.76 7.15
N MET A 40 10.07 10.67 7.47
CA MET A 40 9.47 11.44 8.56
C MET A 40 10.00 10.99 9.92
N LEU A 41 10.13 9.69 10.15
CA LEU A 41 10.71 9.14 11.38
C LEU A 41 12.14 9.65 11.60
N PHE A 42 13.00 9.60 10.60
CA PHE A 42 14.39 10.04 10.75
C PHE A 42 14.54 11.56 10.86
N LYS A 43 13.65 12.33 10.23
CA LYS A 43 13.70 13.81 10.29
C LYS A 43 13.08 14.39 11.56
N THR A 44 12.06 13.74 12.09
CA THR A 44 11.22 14.31 13.17
C THR A 44 11.17 13.47 14.43
N GLY A 45 11.61 12.21 14.38
CA GLY A 45 11.49 11.25 15.47
C GLY A 45 10.07 10.72 15.70
N VAL A 46 9.11 11.06 14.83
CA VAL A 46 7.68 10.77 15.03
C VAL A 46 7.12 9.87 13.93
N PHE A 47 6.28 8.92 14.32
CA PHE A 47 5.49 8.09 13.41
C PHE A 47 4.28 8.86 12.85
N LEU A 48 3.97 8.64 11.57
CA LEU A 48 2.80 9.24 10.94
C LEU A 48 1.50 8.54 11.35
N THR A 49 0.40 9.29 11.31
CA THR A 49 -0.95 8.72 11.40
C THR A 49 -1.45 8.29 10.01
N LYS A 50 -2.42 7.37 9.97
CA LYS A 50 -3.09 6.94 8.73
C LYS A 50 -3.57 8.12 7.88
N ALA A 51 -4.29 9.06 8.50
CA ALA A 51 -4.81 10.24 7.84
C ALA A 51 -3.72 11.20 7.32
N ALA A 52 -2.58 11.31 8.02
CA ALA A 52 -1.46 12.14 7.57
C ALA A 52 -0.81 11.56 6.32
N LEU A 53 -0.60 10.23 6.29
CA LEU A 53 -0.03 9.54 5.13
C LEU A 53 -0.96 9.62 3.91
N ASP A 54 -2.27 9.39 4.12
CA ASP A 54 -3.29 9.53 3.07
C ASP A 54 -3.28 10.93 2.46
N ARG A 55 -3.28 11.97 3.30
CA ARG A 55 -3.26 13.37 2.84
C ARG A 55 -2.01 13.66 2.01
N GLN A 56 -0.85 13.17 2.45
CA GLN A 56 0.40 13.39 1.75
C GLN A 56 0.44 12.71 0.37
N LEU A 57 -0.01 11.47 0.29
CA LEU A 57 0.11 10.66 -0.93
C LEU A 57 -1.12 10.70 -1.83
N LYS A 58 -2.16 11.46 -1.48
CA LYS A 58 -3.38 11.62 -2.31
C LYS A 58 -3.09 12.10 -3.74
N SER A 59 -2.03 12.89 -3.94
CA SER A 59 -1.63 13.39 -5.25
C SER A 59 -0.75 12.43 -6.05
N ASN A 60 -0.23 11.37 -5.41
CA ASN A 60 0.66 10.38 -6.01
C ASN A 60 -0.05 9.65 -7.16
N ILE A 61 0.70 9.37 -8.23
CA ILE A 61 0.17 8.71 -9.43
C ILE A 61 -0.39 7.31 -9.12
N HIS A 62 0.27 6.53 -8.26
CA HIS A 62 -0.15 5.19 -7.87
C HIS A 62 -1.38 5.21 -6.97
N PHE A 63 -1.54 6.26 -6.16
CA PHE A 63 -2.76 6.46 -5.39
C PHE A 63 -3.95 6.72 -6.31
N LYS A 64 -3.77 7.53 -7.36
CA LYS A 64 -4.82 7.85 -8.34
C LYS A 64 -5.10 6.72 -9.32
N ALA A 65 -4.16 5.80 -9.52
CA ALA A 65 -4.32 4.63 -10.38
C ALA A 65 -5.32 3.61 -9.81
N MET A 66 -5.64 3.69 -8.52
CA MET A 66 -6.56 2.79 -7.83
C MET A 66 -7.79 3.54 -7.30
N ARG A 67 -8.86 2.80 -7.00
CA ARG A 67 -9.99 3.33 -6.22
C ARG A 67 -9.46 3.86 -4.88
N SER A 68 -9.91 5.05 -4.49
CA SER A 68 -9.45 5.76 -3.28
C SER A 68 -9.44 4.87 -2.02
N ALA A 69 -10.51 4.12 -1.77
CA ALA A 69 -10.60 3.23 -0.62
C ALA A 69 -9.51 2.14 -0.62
N CYS A 70 -9.18 1.58 -1.79
CA CYS A 70 -8.12 0.58 -1.91
C CYS A 70 -6.75 1.20 -1.68
N ALA A 71 -6.48 2.37 -2.27
CA ALA A 71 -5.23 3.10 -2.08
C ALA A 71 -5.00 3.50 -0.61
N GLN A 72 -6.06 3.98 0.07
CA GLN A 72 -6.03 4.28 1.49
C GLN A 72 -5.71 3.03 2.32
N GLN A 73 -6.40 1.91 2.06
CA GLN A 73 -6.13 0.67 2.79
C GLN A 73 -4.68 0.19 2.60
N THR A 74 -4.12 0.30 1.39
CA THR A 74 -2.71 0.00 1.12
C THR A 74 -1.78 0.86 2.00
N LEU A 75 -2.03 2.17 2.10
CA LEU A 75 -1.26 3.06 2.97
C LEU A 75 -1.49 2.79 4.46
N HIS A 76 -2.70 2.40 4.86
CA HIS A 76 -3.02 2.08 6.25
C HIS A 76 -2.27 0.83 6.70
N SER A 77 -2.13 -0.18 5.84
CA SER A 77 -1.31 -1.37 6.13
C SER A 77 0.18 -1.03 6.32
N VAL A 78 0.69 0.01 5.65
CA VAL A 78 2.04 0.53 5.92
C VAL A 78 2.11 1.10 7.34
N ILE A 79 1.18 1.98 7.73
CA ILE A 79 1.16 2.56 9.08
C ILE A 79 1.00 1.50 10.16
N GLU A 80 0.11 0.54 9.97
CA GLU A 80 -0.10 -0.59 10.89
C GLU A 80 1.19 -1.41 11.06
N SER A 81 1.90 -1.67 9.96
CA SER A 81 3.19 -2.37 10.00
C SER A 81 4.25 -1.60 10.80
N PHE A 82 4.29 -0.27 10.71
CA PHE A 82 5.21 0.54 11.51
C PHE A 82 4.85 0.51 13.00
N ASN A 83 3.56 0.55 13.32
CA ASN A 83 3.09 0.50 14.70
C ASN A 83 3.28 -0.89 15.34
N SER A 84 3.31 -1.98 14.57
CA SER A 84 3.51 -3.32 15.13
C SER A 84 4.93 -3.59 15.63
N TYR A 85 5.92 -2.79 15.22
CA TYR A 85 7.30 -2.89 15.70
C TYR A 85 7.61 -1.98 16.89
N GLY A 86 6.65 -1.13 17.30
CA GLY A 86 6.78 -0.19 18.41
C GLY A 86 6.35 -0.74 19.76
#